data_AF-A0A1K2HVS2-F1
#
_entry.id   AF-A0A1K2HVS2-F1
#
_cell.length_a   1.000
_cell.length_b   1.000
_cell.length_c   1.000
_cell.angle_alpha   90.00
_cell.angle_beta   90.00
_cell.angle_gamma   90.00
#
_symmetry.space_group_name_H-M   'P 1'
#
loop_
_entity.id
_entity.type
_entity.pdbx_description
1 polymer ?
#
loop_
_entity_poly.entity_id
_entity_poly.type
_entity_poly.pdbx_seq_one_letter_code
_entity_poly.pdbx_strand_id
1 'polypeptide(L)'
;MRLVTEALVTFAVSVAGFAVAPVAMAQPYGPDTCRDGYVWRDAAPGDHVCVTPSSRAIAADENSSARSRVDPRGAYGPNTCLAGFVWREAFGGDVVCVTPDRRAQVREENRQGPSLRLLAYGPDTCRDGFVWREAARGDVVCVTPASRQTVADENRAARSRIDPRGAYGPNTCIPGFVWREAFGGDVVCVTPDRRETVRQENAMAASRRVMP
;
A
#
# COMPACT_ATOMS: atom_id res chain seq x y z
N MET A 1 -35.57 25.95 60.39
CA MET A 1 -36.09 25.56 59.05
C MET A 1 -34.89 25.34 58.15
N ARG A 2 -34.67 24.09 57.69
CA ARG A 2 -33.54 23.71 56.83
C ARG A 2 -33.88 24.03 55.38
N LEU A 3 -33.02 24.79 54.71
CA LEU A 3 -33.02 24.95 53.25
C LEU A 3 -32.49 23.65 52.62
N VAL A 4 -33.25 23.08 51.69
CA VAL A 4 -32.86 21.90 50.90
C VAL A 4 -32.51 22.41 49.50
N THR A 5 -31.26 22.23 49.09
CA THR A 5 -30.75 22.64 47.77
C THR A 5 -30.90 21.46 46.81
N GLU A 6 -31.68 21.63 45.74
CA GLU A 6 -31.85 20.62 44.69
C GLU A 6 -30.60 20.57 43.79
N ALA A 7 -29.99 19.39 43.67
CA ALA A 7 -28.88 19.15 42.74
C ALA A 7 -29.44 18.64 41.40
N LEU A 8 -29.32 19.45 40.35
CA LEU A 8 -29.55 19.01 38.98
C LEU A 8 -28.41 18.07 38.54
N VAL A 9 -28.76 16.83 38.21
CA VAL A 9 -27.86 15.85 37.58
C VAL A 9 -28.02 15.93 36.07
N THR A 10 -27.03 16.47 35.36
CA THR A 10 -26.96 16.46 33.90
C THR A 10 -26.34 15.14 33.42
N PHE A 11 -27.15 14.31 32.74
CA PHE A 11 -26.66 13.11 32.05
C PHE A 11 -25.96 13.52 30.75
N ALA A 12 -24.63 13.38 30.71
CA ALA A 12 -23.86 13.50 29.48
C ALA A 12 -24.02 12.22 28.65
N VAL A 13 -24.86 12.28 27.60
CA VAL A 13 -24.98 11.20 26.61
C VAL A 13 -23.68 11.13 25.82
N SER A 14 -22.90 10.08 26.06
CA SER A 14 -21.64 9.82 25.35
C SER A 14 -21.96 9.17 24.01
N VAL A 15 -21.85 9.90 22.91
CA VAL A 15 -21.91 9.32 21.56
C VAL A 15 -20.59 8.58 21.34
N ALA A 16 -20.60 7.26 21.46
CA ALA A 16 -19.46 6.42 21.08
C ALA A 16 -19.25 6.56 19.57
N GLY A 17 -18.13 7.17 19.17
CA GLY A 17 -17.74 7.28 17.78
C GLY A 17 -17.41 5.90 17.22
N PHE A 18 -18.25 5.39 16.32
CA PHE A 18 -17.95 4.17 15.56
C PHE A 18 -16.73 4.43 14.67
N ALA A 19 -15.65 3.68 14.89
CA ALA A 19 -14.52 3.64 13.97
C ALA A 19 -14.97 2.95 12.68
N VAL A 20 -15.19 3.73 11.62
CA VAL A 20 -15.45 3.18 10.29
C VAL A 20 -14.12 2.63 9.78
N ALA A 21 -14.01 1.30 9.71
CA ALA A 21 -12.89 0.66 9.03
C ALA A 21 -12.85 1.13 7.57
N PRO A 22 -11.67 1.35 6.98
CA PRO A 22 -11.57 1.67 5.56
C PRO A 22 -12.22 0.53 4.77
N VAL A 23 -13.30 0.84 4.06
CA VAL A 23 -13.93 -0.12 3.16
C VAL A 23 -12.97 -0.27 1.99
N ALA A 24 -12.39 -1.46 1.84
CA ALA A 24 -11.66 -1.81 0.63
C ALA A 24 -12.57 -1.54 -0.55
N MET A 25 -12.17 -0.65 -1.47
CA MET A 25 -12.96 -0.45 -2.67
C MET A 25 -12.88 -1.74 -3.47
N ALA A 26 -14.00 -2.47 -3.54
CA ALA A 26 -14.12 -3.64 -4.38
C ALA A 26 -13.77 -3.22 -5.81
N GLN A 27 -12.61 -3.67 -6.25
CA GLN A 27 -12.07 -3.35 -7.56
C GLN A 27 -12.91 -4.07 -8.62
N PRO A 28 -13.27 -3.43 -9.75
CA PRO A 28 -14.14 -4.02 -10.77
C PRO A 28 -13.74 -5.43 -11.23
N TYR A 29 -12.44 -5.72 -11.23
CA TYR A 29 -11.87 -6.99 -11.68
C TYR A 29 -10.96 -7.65 -10.63
N GLY A 30 -11.15 -7.32 -9.34
CA GLY A 30 -10.34 -7.88 -8.24
C GLY A 30 -8.96 -7.22 -8.08
N PRO A 31 -8.05 -7.84 -7.30
CA PRO A 31 -6.79 -7.21 -6.86
C PRO A 31 -5.78 -6.92 -8.00
N ASP A 32 -5.96 -7.55 -9.15
CA ASP A 32 -5.11 -7.31 -10.33
C ASP A 32 -5.67 -6.19 -11.23
N THR A 33 -6.78 -5.54 -10.86
CA THR A 33 -7.38 -4.45 -11.65
C THR A 33 -6.31 -3.40 -11.99
N CYS A 34 -6.18 -3.06 -13.26
CA CYS A 34 -5.24 -2.03 -13.70
C CYS A 34 -5.76 -0.63 -13.39
N ARG A 35 -4.83 0.31 -13.12
CA ARG A 35 -5.17 1.73 -13.03
C ARG A 35 -5.69 2.25 -14.37
N ASP A 36 -6.39 3.38 -14.34
CA ASP A 36 -6.86 4.06 -15.55
C ASP A 36 -5.73 4.26 -16.57
N GLY A 37 -6.02 3.93 -17.83
CA GLY A 37 -5.06 3.99 -18.94
C GLY A 37 -4.22 2.73 -19.16
N TYR A 38 -4.33 1.72 -18.28
CA TYR A 38 -3.65 0.43 -18.41
C TYR A 38 -4.65 -0.71 -18.50
N VAL A 39 -4.23 -1.81 -19.11
CA VAL A 39 -5.04 -3.02 -19.32
C VAL A 39 -4.20 -4.26 -19.04
N TRP A 40 -4.83 -5.39 -18.74
CA TRP A 40 -4.12 -6.67 -18.70
C TRP A 40 -3.52 -6.98 -20.08
N ARG A 41 -2.27 -7.45 -20.08
CA ARG A 41 -1.57 -7.84 -21.31
C ARG A 41 -2.27 -9.00 -22.01
N ASP A 42 -2.89 -9.90 -21.25
CA ASP A 42 -3.65 -11.05 -21.75
C ASP A 42 -2.86 -11.88 -22.79
N ALA A 43 -1.55 -12.07 -22.58
CA ALA A 43 -0.75 -12.92 -23.46
C ALA A 43 -1.17 -14.40 -23.38
N ALA A 44 -1.85 -14.79 -22.30
CA ALA A 44 -2.58 -16.04 -22.13
C ALA A 44 -3.66 -15.88 -21.04
N PRO A 45 -4.61 -16.83 -20.88
CA PRO A 45 -5.53 -16.81 -19.75
C PRO A 45 -4.78 -16.71 -18.41
N GLY A 46 -5.12 -15.69 -17.61
CA GLY A 46 -4.48 -15.42 -16.31
C GLY A 46 -3.27 -14.49 -16.35
N ASP A 47 -2.85 -13.99 -17.52
CA ASP A 47 -1.79 -12.97 -17.64
C ASP A 47 -2.32 -11.56 -17.31
N HIS A 48 -2.48 -11.28 -16.02
CA HIS A 48 -2.95 -9.98 -15.50
C HIS A 48 -1.81 -8.98 -15.25
N VAL A 49 -0.75 -9.01 -16.07
CA VAL A 49 0.29 -7.97 -16.03
C VAL A 49 -0.30 -6.69 -16.65
N CYS A 50 -0.35 -5.61 -15.88
CA CYS A 50 -0.86 -4.33 -16.35
C CYS A 50 0.14 -3.66 -17.29
N VAL A 51 -0.28 -3.40 -18.53
CA VAL A 51 0.52 -2.81 -19.61
C VAL A 51 -0.28 -1.73 -20.35
N THR A 52 0.36 -1.03 -21.29
CA THR A 52 -0.35 -0.11 -22.17
C THR A 52 -1.28 -0.87 -23.13
N PRO A 53 -2.37 -0.25 -23.61
CA PRO A 53 -3.22 -0.85 -24.64
C PRO A 53 -2.46 -1.27 -25.91
N SER A 54 -1.40 -0.53 -26.28
CA SER A 54 -0.54 -0.88 -27.40
C SER A 54 0.25 -2.17 -27.16
N SER A 55 0.78 -2.39 -25.94
CA SER A 55 1.49 -3.62 -25.61
C SER A 55 0.56 -4.84 -25.61
N ARG A 56 -0.68 -4.69 -25.12
CA ARG A 56 -1.72 -5.74 -25.23
C ARG A 56 -1.98 -6.11 -26.69
N ALA A 57 -2.10 -5.13 -27.58
CA ALA A 57 -2.30 -5.38 -29.01
C ALA A 57 -1.11 -6.14 -29.63
N ILE A 58 0.13 -5.73 -29.30
CA ILE A 58 1.34 -6.42 -29.73
C ILE A 58 1.35 -7.88 -29.23
N ALA A 59 1.00 -8.12 -27.97
CA ALA A 59 0.93 -9.49 -27.42
C ALA A 59 -0.10 -10.37 -28.15
N ALA A 60 -1.25 -9.80 -28.53
CA ALA A 60 -2.25 -10.48 -29.34
C ALA A 60 -1.74 -10.81 -30.76
N ASP A 61 -1.02 -9.88 -31.40
CA ASP A 61 -0.42 -10.08 -32.73
C ASP A 61 0.70 -11.12 -32.70
N GLU A 62 1.50 -11.15 -31.63
CA GLU A 62 2.50 -12.19 -31.40
C GLU A 62 1.86 -13.58 -31.25
N ASN A 63 0.75 -13.66 -30.52
CA ASN A 63 0.00 -14.90 -30.36
C ASN A 63 -0.62 -15.37 -31.68
N SER A 64 -1.21 -14.46 -32.46
CA SER A 64 -1.84 -14.80 -33.75
C SER A 64 -0.81 -15.26 -34.80
N SER A 65 0.41 -14.72 -34.74
CA SER A 65 1.50 -15.03 -35.65
C SER A 65 2.52 -16.05 -35.11
N ALA A 66 2.28 -16.64 -33.93
CA ALA A 66 3.26 -17.46 -33.20
C ALA A 66 3.87 -18.59 -34.05
N ARG A 67 3.06 -19.23 -34.91
CA ARG A 67 3.52 -20.32 -35.79
C ARG A 67 4.45 -19.88 -36.92
N SER A 68 4.49 -18.60 -37.27
CA SER A 68 5.34 -18.09 -38.36
C SER A 68 6.81 -17.92 -37.97
N ARG A 69 7.13 -18.04 -36.67
CA ARG A 69 8.45 -17.74 -36.10
C ARG A 69 9.13 -18.96 -35.47
N VAL A 70 8.60 -20.16 -35.70
CA VAL A 70 9.15 -21.41 -35.18
C VAL A 70 9.75 -22.29 -36.28
N ASP A 71 10.77 -23.06 -35.93
CA ASP A 71 11.26 -24.23 -36.66
C ASP A 71 10.73 -25.51 -35.98
N PRO A 72 9.74 -26.20 -36.58
CA PRO A 72 9.17 -27.41 -35.98
C PRO A 72 10.15 -28.57 -35.81
N ARG A 73 11.31 -28.53 -36.49
CA ARG A 73 12.35 -29.57 -36.46
C ARG A 73 13.59 -29.13 -35.69
N GLY A 74 13.52 -27.99 -35.01
CA GLY A 74 14.65 -27.42 -34.30
C GLY A 74 15.02 -28.15 -33.01
N ALA A 75 16.17 -27.78 -32.45
CA ALA A 75 16.82 -28.46 -31.32
C ALA A 75 16.00 -28.49 -30.01
N TYR A 76 14.99 -27.62 -29.86
CA TYR A 76 14.15 -27.50 -28.68
C TYR A 76 12.70 -27.94 -28.96
N GLY A 77 12.50 -28.82 -29.96
CA GLY A 77 11.20 -29.33 -30.35
C GLY A 77 10.38 -28.35 -31.19
N PRO A 78 9.05 -28.52 -31.28
CA PRO A 78 8.21 -27.81 -32.24
C PRO A 78 8.10 -26.30 -32.02
N ASN A 79 8.53 -25.81 -30.85
CA ASN A 79 8.54 -24.40 -30.49
C ASN A 79 9.95 -23.78 -30.57
N THR A 80 10.90 -24.44 -31.24
CA THR A 80 12.22 -23.85 -31.48
C THR A 80 12.06 -22.55 -32.26
N CYS A 81 12.62 -21.44 -31.79
CA CYS A 81 12.53 -20.19 -32.53
C CYS A 81 13.46 -20.19 -33.75
N LEU A 82 12.99 -19.59 -34.85
CA LEU A 82 13.84 -19.29 -36.01
C LEU A 82 15.00 -18.37 -35.61
N ALA A 83 16.10 -18.40 -36.39
CA ALA A 83 17.24 -17.53 -36.18
C ALA A 83 16.82 -16.05 -36.13
N GLY A 84 17.29 -15.32 -35.11
CA GLY A 84 16.91 -13.92 -34.84
C GLY A 84 15.71 -13.75 -33.90
N PHE A 85 15.04 -14.85 -33.51
CA PHE A 85 13.95 -14.84 -32.52
C PHE A 85 14.34 -15.60 -31.25
N VAL A 86 13.67 -15.25 -30.15
CA VAL A 86 13.80 -15.87 -28.82
C VAL A 86 12.41 -16.06 -28.22
N TRP A 87 12.26 -16.98 -27.27
CA TRP A 87 11.01 -17.10 -26.51
C TRP A 87 10.72 -15.81 -25.76
N ARG A 88 9.45 -15.37 -25.80
CA ARG A 88 8.98 -14.13 -25.21
C ARG A 88 9.07 -14.13 -23.70
N GLU A 89 8.88 -15.28 -23.06
CA GLU A 89 9.02 -15.44 -21.61
C GLU A 89 8.12 -14.47 -20.80
N ALA A 90 6.90 -14.20 -21.28
CA ALA A 90 5.92 -13.38 -20.58
C ALA A 90 5.53 -13.95 -19.21
N PHE A 91 5.50 -15.28 -19.11
CA PHE A 91 5.28 -16.06 -17.90
C PHE A 91 5.94 -17.45 -18.07
N GLY A 92 5.91 -18.27 -17.02
CA GLY A 92 6.47 -19.63 -17.08
C GLY A 92 5.78 -20.49 -18.15
N GLY A 93 6.54 -20.93 -19.15
CA GLY A 93 6.03 -21.73 -20.27
C GLY A 93 5.59 -20.92 -21.51
N ASP A 94 5.73 -19.60 -21.50
CA ASP A 94 5.48 -18.78 -22.70
C ASP A 94 6.61 -18.93 -23.72
N VAL A 95 6.35 -19.75 -24.74
CA VAL A 95 7.28 -20.11 -25.82
C VAL A 95 6.98 -19.38 -27.14
N VAL A 96 6.18 -18.32 -27.12
CA VAL A 96 5.94 -17.49 -28.31
C VAL A 96 7.24 -16.83 -28.75
N CYS A 97 7.62 -16.98 -30.01
CA CYS A 97 8.87 -16.44 -30.53
C CYS A 97 8.73 -14.95 -30.90
N VAL A 98 9.58 -14.11 -30.34
CA VAL A 98 9.64 -12.64 -30.52
C VAL A 98 11.09 -12.17 -30.72
N THR A 99 11.29 -10.90 -31.05
CA THR A 99 12.65 -10.33 -31.14
C THR A 99 13.29 -10.22 -29.74
N PRO A 100 14.63 -10.22 -29.65
CA PRO A 100 15.32 -10.02 -28.36
C PRO A 100 14.91 -8.74 -27.64
N ASP A 101 14.72 -7.64 -28.37
CA ASP A 101 14.28 -6.35 -27.80
C ASP A 101 12.86 -6.45 -27.22
N ARG A 102 11.96 -7.16 -27.91
CA ARG A 102 10.61 -7.36 -27.42
C ARG A 102 10.58 -8.23 -26.16
N ARG A 103 11.42 -9.27 -26.07
CA ARG A 103 11.61 -10.03 -24.82
C ARG A 103 12.08 -9.14 -23.68
N ALA A 104 13.01 -8.22 -23.94
CA ALA A 104 13.47 -7.26 -22.93
C ALA A 104 12.34 -6.34 -22.46
N GLN A 105 11.50 -5.84 -23.38
CA GLN A 105 10.32 -5.05 -23.04
C GLN A 105 9.30 -5.84 -22.20
N VAL A 106 9.04 -7.10 -22.55
CA VAL A 106 8.13 -7.99 -21.79
C VAL A 106 8.61 -8.22 -20.37
N ARG A 107 9.93 -8.37 -20.15
CA ARG A 107 10.50 -8.48 -18.80
C ARG A 107 10.31 -7.20 -17.99
N GLU A 108 10.42 -6.05 -18.65
CA GLU A 108 10.18 -4.77 -18.00
C GLU A 108 8.70 -4.56 -17.65
N GLU A 109 7.80 -4.96 -18.55
CA GLU A 109 6.35 -5.00 -18.28
C GLU A 109 6.03 -5.87 -17.06
N ASN A 110 6.64 -7.05 -16.96
CA ASN A 110 6.47 -7.92 -15.78
C ASN A 110 6.97 -7.26 -14.50
N ARG A 111 8.06 -6.48 -14.56
CA ARG A 111 8.62 -5.75 -13.43
C ARG A 111 7.72 -4.57 -12.99
N GLN A 112 7.15 -3.86 -13.95
CA GLN A 112 6.32 -2.67 -13.70
C GLN A 112 4.85 -3.01 -13.41
N GLY A 113 4.32 -4.09 -13.96
CA GLY A 113 2.91 -4.46 -13.88
C GLY A 113 2.28 -4.32 -12.48
N PRO A 114 2.94 -4.76 -11.39
CA PRO A 114 2.41 -4.59 -10.04
C PRO A 114 2.18 -3.13 -9.64
N SER A 115 3.05 -2.19 -10.02
CA SER A 115 2.88 -0.76 -9.68
C SER A 115 1.79 -0.09 -10.52
N LEU A 116 1.39 -0.71 -11.64
CA LEU A 116 0.35 -0.24 -12.54
C LEU A 116 -1.05 -0.74 -12.16
N ARG A 117 -1.18 -1.52 -11.09
CA ARG A 117 -2.47 -1.93 -10.53
C ARG A 117 -3.14 -0.78 -9.77
N LEU A 118 -4.46 -0.78 -9.77
CA LEU A 118 -5.29 0.08 -8.93
C LEU A 118 -5.29 -0.49 -7.51
N LEU A 119 -4.91 0.34 -6.54
CA LEU A 119 -4.79 -0.09 -5.15
C LEU A 119 -6.12 0.07 -4.41
N ALA A 120 -6.56 -0.99 -3.73
CA ALA A 120 -7.85 -1.04 -3.05
C ALA A 120 -8.06 0.06 -1.99
N TYR A 121 -6.97 0.59 -1.43
CA TYR A 121 -6.98 1.64 -0.41
C TYR A 121 -6.30 2.94 -0.88
N GLY A 122 -6.15 3.13 -2.19
CA GLY A 122 -5.55 4.34 -2.79
C GLY A 122 -4.02 4.38 -2.74
N PRO A 123 -3.40 5.54 -3.05
CA PRO A 123 -1.94 5.67 -3.19
C PRO A 123 -1.16 5.43 -1.90
N ASP A 124 -1.81 5.58 -0.74
CA ASP A 124 -1.19 5.34 0.56
C ASP A 124 -1.25 3.86 1.00
N THR A 125 -1.67 2.94 0.10
CA THR A 125 -1.69 1.51 0.39
C THR A 125 -0.27 1.02 0.72
N CYS A 126 -0.14 0.41 1.90
CA CYS A 126 1.12 -0.14 2.37
C CYS A 126 1.54 -1.39 1.58
N ARG A 127 2.85 -1.53 1.36
CA ARG A 127 3.41 -2.77 0.82
C ARG A 127 3.27 -3.92 1.82
N ASP A 128 3.33 -5.15 1.34
CA ASP A 128 3.24 -6.34 2.18
C ASP A 128 4.19 -6.27 3.39
N GLY A 129 3.69 -6.65 4.56
CA GLY A 129 4.41 -6.55 5.85
C GLY A 129 4.30 -5.20 6.56
N PHE A 130 3.65 -4.20 5.96
CA PHE A 130 3.38 -2.90 6.57
C PHE A 130 1.88 -2.62 6.70
N VAL A 131 1.52 -1.81 7.68
CA VAL A 131 0.15 -1.38 7.97
C VAL A 131 0.13 0.12 8.26
N TRP A 132 -1.03 0.76 8.10
CA TRP A 132 -1.21 2.16 8.50
C TRP A 132 -0.99 2.32 10.00
N ARG A 133 -0.21 3.34 10.37
CA ARG A 133 0.18 3.62 11.75
C ARG A 133 -1.01 4.03 12.62
N GLU A 134 -1.97 4.75 12.06
CA GLU A 134 -3.20 5.16 12.75
C GLU A 134 -2.92 5.97 14.04
N ALA A 135 -1.89 6.82 14.07
CA ALA A 135 -1.63 7.70 15.21
C ALA A 135 -2.78 8.68 15.47
N ALA A 136 -3.50 9.05 14.41
CA ALA A 136 -4.82 9.66 14.46
C ALA A 136 -5.64 9.25 13.23
N ARG A 137 -6.89 9.70 13.19
CA ARG A 137 -7.75 9.52 12.01
C ARG A 137 -7.08 10.15 10.78
N GLY A 138 -6.84 9.34 9.75
CA GLY A 138 -6.19 9.76 8.51
C GLY A 138 -4.67 9.62 8.49
N ASP A 139 -4.04 9.17 9.58
CA ASP A 139 -2.61 8.85 9.59
C ASP A 139 -2.34 7.52 8.88
N VAL A 140 -2.01 7.62 7.60
CA VAL A 140 -1.75 6.50 6.68
C VAL A 140 -0.25 6.23 6.49
N VAL A 141 0.61 6.68 7.41
CA VAL A 141 2.04 6.34 7.38
C VAL A 141 2.21 4.83 7.55
N CYS A 142 2.93 4.19 6.64
CA CYS A 142 3.15 2.74 6.68
C CYS A 142 4.24 2.37 7.70
N VAL A 143 3.88 1.56 8.68
CA VAL A 143 4.77 1.08 9.75
C VAL A 143 4.64 -0.44 9.93
N THR A 144 5.50 -1.02 10.76
CA THR A 144 5.37 -2.44 11.11
C THR A 144 4.11 -2.66 11.96
N PRO A 145 3.51 -3.87 11.94
CA PRO A 145 2.39 -4.19 12.83
C PRO A 145 2.69 -3.95 14.31
N ALA A 146 3.93 -4.24 14.75
CA ALA A 146 4.38 -3.96 16.09
C ALA A 146 4.36 -2.45 16.42
N SER A 147 4.81 -1.59 15.49
CA SER A 147 4.76 -0.14 15.70
C SER A 147 3.33 0.40 15.74
N ARG A 148 2.44 -0.09 14.87
CA ARG A 148 1.00 0.24 14.93
C ARG A 148 0.42 -0.10 16.30
N GLN A 149 0.77 -1.26 16.87
CA GLN A 149 0.33 -1.63 18.21
C GLN A 149 0.88 -0.67 19.27
N THR A 150 2.17 -0.34 19.24
CA THR A 150 2.76 0.65 20.15
C THR A 150 2.05 2.00 20.07
N VAL A 151 1.74 2.47 18.85
CA VAL A 151 0.99 3.73 18.65
C VAL A 151 -0.42 3.67 19.23
N ALA A 152 -1.11 2.54 19.09
CA ALA A 152 -2.41 2.34 19.72
C ALA A 152 -2.29 2.39 21.26
N ASP A 153 -1.23 1.83 21.83
CA ASP A 153 -0.98 1.83 23.27
C ASP A 153 -0.66 3.24 23.79
N GLU A 154 0.14 4.01 23.04
CA GLU A 154 0.42 5.42 23.31
C GLU A 154 -0.85 6.27 23.28
N ASN A 155 -1.72 6.06 22.29
CA ASN A 155 -3.00 6.76 22.18
C ASN A 155 -3.91 6.44 23.37
N ARG A 156 -3.94 5.18 23.85
CA ARG A 156 -4.68 4.81 25.07
C ARG A 156 -4.09 5.44 26.32
N ALA A 157 -2.77 5.56 26.39
CA ALA A 157 -2.06 6.14 27.52
C ALA A 157 -1.96 7.68 27.49
N ALA A 158 -2.47 8.36 26.44
CA ALA A 158 -2.21 9.78 26.20
C ALA A 158 -2.49 10.68 27.41
N ARG A 159 -3.60 10.44 28.13
CA ARG A 159 -3.98 11.22 29.32
C ARG A 159 -3.13 10.94 30.57
N SER A 160 -2.43 9.80 30.61
CA SER A 160 -1.63 9.42 31.78
C SER A 160 -0.24 10.06 31.82
N ARG A 161 0.17 10.72 30.74
CA ARG A 161 1.53 11.24 30.54
C ARG A 161 1.58 12.77 30.38
N ILE A 162 0.50 13.45 30.76
CA ILE A 162 0.38 14.91 30.68
C ILE A 162 0.30 15.55 32.07
N ASP A 163 0.80 16.77 32.18
CA ASP A 163 0.55 17.72 33.26
C ASP A 163 -0.42 18.81 32.76
N PRO A 164 -1.69 18.79 33.20
CA PRO A 164 -2.68 19.78 32.79
C PRO A 164 -2.36 21.23 33.21
N ARG A 165 -1.43 21.42 34.15
CA ARG A 165 -0.99 22.74 34.65
C ARG A 165 0.41 23.12 34.15
N GLY A 166 0.95 22.36 33.20
CA GLY A 166 2.30 22.55 32.71
C GLY A 166 2.47 23.81 31.87
N ALA A 167 3.73 24.20 31.67
CA ALA A 167 4.14 25.47 31.04
C ALA A 167 3.68 25.64 29.58
N TYR A 168 3.33 24.55 28.90
CA TYR A 168 2.94 24.53 27.49
C TYR A 168 1.45 24.22 27.29
N GLY A 169 0.64 24.42 28.35
CA GLY A 169 -0.81 24.18 28.33
C GLY A 169 -1.20 22.76 28.78
N PRO A 170 -2.47 22.37 28.60
CA PRO A 170 -3.04 21.18 29.23
C PRO A 170 -2.48 19.85 28.73
N ASN A 171 -1.76 19.85 27.60
CA ASN A 171 -1.10 18.68 27.03
C ASN A 171 0.43 18.71 27.26
N THR A 172 0.91 19.48 28.24
CA THR A 172 2.33 19.47 28.61
C THR A 172 2.75 18.07 29.04
N CYS A 173 3.86 17.53 28.53
CA CYS A 173 4.32 16.21 28.96
C CYS A 173 4.93 16.25 30.37
N ILE A 174 4.69 15.21 31.17
CA ILE A 174 5.37 15.02 32.47
C ILE A 174 6.88 14.74 32.27
N PRO A 175 7.73 14.96 33.30
CA PRO A 175 9.17 14.68 33.20
C PRO A 175 9.47 13.27 32.66
N GLY A 176 10.42 13.17 31.74
CA GLY A 176 10.81 11.92 31.06
C GLY A 176 10.04 11.63 29.76
N PHE A 177 9.02 12.43 29.43
CA PHE A 177 8.26 12.31 28.19
C PHE A 177 8.36 13.56 27.33
N VAL A 178 8.16 13.39 26.02
CA VAL A 178 8.15 14.43 24.99
C VAL A 178 6.97 14.21 24.05
N TRP A 179 6.51 15.26 23.35
CA TRP A 179 5.49 15.11 22.32
C TRP A 179 6.01 14.19 21.20
N ARG A 180 5.15 13.27 20.76
CA ARG A 180 5.46 12.25 19.75
C ARG A 180 5.69 12.83 18.37
N GLU A 181 4.97 13.89 18.01
CA GLU A 181 5.13 14.62 16.75
C GLU A 181 5.03 13.73 15.50
N ALA A 182 4.10 12.76 15.52
CA ALA A 182 3.84 11.93 14.33
C ALA A 182 3.36 12.77 13.13
N PHE A 183 2.68 13.88 13.39
CA PHE A 183 2.23 14.89 12.45
C PHE A 183 2.01 16.23 13.19
N GLY A 184 1.70 17.30 12.46
CA GLY A 184 1.44 18.62 13.05
C GLY A 184 0.26 18.57 14.04
N GLY A 185 0.52 18.91 15.30
CA GLY A 185 -0.49 18.88 16.38
C GLY A 185 -0.59 17.54 17.13
N ASP A 186 0.25 16.54 16.83
CA ASP A 186 0.33 15.32 17.63
C ASP A 186 1.04 15.57 18.97
N VAL A 187 0.24 15.80 20.00
CA VAL A 187 0.67 16.11 21.37
C VAL A 187 0.68 14.88 22.30
N VAL A 188 0.58 13.66 21.76
CA VAL A 188 0.68 12.44 22.58
C VAL A 188 2.09 12.34 23.17
N CYS A 189 2.19 12.17 24.48
CA CYS A 189 3.47 12.10 25.18
C CYS A 189 4.07 10.67 25.12
N VAL A 190 5.31 10.58 24.64
CA VAL A 190 6.09 9.34 24.48
C VAL A 190 7.52 9.52 25.00
N THR A 191 8.30 8.45 25.07
CA THR A 191 9.72 8.56 25.43
C THR A 191 10.52 9.24 24.30
N PRO A 192 11.68 9.86 24.60
CA PRO A 192 12.54 10.46 23.58
C PRO A 192 12.93 9.49 22.45
N ASP A 193 13.31 8.26 22.79
CA ASP A 193 13.66 7.23 21.80
C ASP A 193 12.50 6.87 20.88
N ARG A 194 11.28 6.91 21.43
CA ARG A 194 10.08 6.62 20.65
C ARG A 194 9.74 7.75 19.67
N ARG A 195 9.92 9.01 20.07
CA ARG A 195 9.81 10.17 19.15
C ARG A 195 10.79 10.03 17.98
N GLU A 196 12.00 9.55 18.24
CA GLU A 196 12.98 9.32 17.17
C GLU A 196 12.55 8.20 16.22
N THR A 197 12.00 7.11 16.75
CA THR A 197 11.42 6.05 15.90
C THR A 197 10.29 6.58 15.01
N VAL A 198 9.42 7.43 15.55
CA VAL A 198 8.31 8.04 14.81
C VAL A 198 8.82 8.96 13.68
N ARG A 199 9.89 9.72 13.93
CA ARG A 199 10.54 10.52 12.87
C ARG A 199 11.12 9.65 11.76
N GLN A 200 11.77 8.54 12.10
CA GLN A 200 12.28 7.59 11.12
C GLN A 200 11.15 6.96 10.31
N GLU A 201 10.02 6.64 10.94
CA GLU A 201 8.84 6.14 10.25
C GLU A 201 8.27 7.15 9.25
N ASN A 202 8.21 8.44 9.63
CA ASN A 202 7.82 9.51 8.71
C ASN A 202 8.81 9.63 7.53
N ALA A 203 10.12 9.53 7.78
CA ALA A 203 11.13 9.58 6.74
C ALA A 203 11.06 8.38 5.77
N MET A 204 10.62 7.21 6.26
CA MET A 204 10.45 5.99 5.47
C MET A 204 9.04 5.82 4.86
N ALA A 205 8.13 6.77 5.06
CA ALA A 205 6.72 6.60 4.72
C ALA A 205 6.51 6.26 3.24
N ALA A 206 7.22 6.95 2.33
CA ALA A 206 7.13 6.71 0.89
C ALA A 206 7.66 5.34 0.48
N SER A 207 8.82 4.92 1.01
CA SER A 207 9.45 3.64 0.65
C SER A 207 8.69 2.40 1.13
N ARG A 208 7.67 2.60 1.98
CA ARG A 208 6.84 1.53 2.56
C ARG A 208 5.45 1.42 1.92
N ARG A 209 5.16 2.21 0.90
CA ARG A 209 3.96 2.10 0.07
C ARG A 209 4.22 1.16 -1.11
N VAL A 210 3.15 0.61 -1.68
CA VAL A 210 3.24 -0.15 -2.94
C VAL A 210 3.69 0.75 -4.09
N MET A 211 3.27 2.02 -4.07
CA MET A 211 3.77 3.07 -4.96
C MET A 211 4.63 4.05 -4.15
N PRO A 212 5.93 4.19 -4.46
CA PRO A 212 6.79 5.18 -3.83
C PRO A 212 6.44 6.62 -4.22
#